data_AF-A0A2Z2CK44-F1
#
_entry.id   AF-A0A2Z2CK44-F1
#
_cell.length_a   1.000
_cell.length_b   1.000
_cell.length_c   1.000
_cell.angle_alpha   90.00
_cell.angle_beta   90.00
_cell.angle_gamma   90.00
#
_symmetry.space_group_name_H-M   'P 1'
#
loop_
_entity.id
_entity.type
_entity.pdbx_description
1 polymer ?
#
loop_
_entity_poly.entity_id
_entity_poly.type
_entity_poly.pdbx_seq_one_letter_code
_entity_poly.pdbx_strand_id
1 'polypeptide(L)'
;MDAVNATSREAQESRILDSKILESSIASATQGVIGFQQPDGHWVFELEADCTIPAEYVLLRHYLAEPVDSALEAKIGNYLRRVQGAHGGWPLVHDGEFDMSASVKAYFALKMIGDSVDAPHMVRAREAIHARGGAIHSNVFTRFLLAMFGVTTWRAVPVLPIEIVLLPFWSPFHINKISYWARTTMVPLMVIAALKPRAKNPKGVGIDELFLQDPRSIGMTAKAPHQSMAWFLLFRALDSILRVVEPMFPKSLRQRAIDAALAFTEERLNGEDGMGAIYPPMANIVMMYDALGKDENYPPRAATRRGIDKLLVINGDEAYCQPCVSPVWDTTLTAHALLEAGGDKAVPAARQGLDWLIPKQELEVKGDWAVKRPDLRPGG
;
A
#
# COMPACT_ATOMS: atom_id res chain seq x y z
N MET A 1 -21.41 -14.96 -63.03
CA MET A 1 -21.43 -15.87 -61.86
C MET A 1 -20.02 -16.11 -61.30
N ASP A 2 -18.97 -16.05 -62.12
CA ASP A 2 -17.59 -16.37 -61.68
C ASP A 2 -16.93 -15.32 -60.76
N ALA A 3 -17.22 -14.03 -60.94
CA ALA A 3 -16.64 -12.97 -60.08
C ALA A 3 -17.16 -13.01 -58.63
N VAL A 4 -18.44 -13.35 -58.42
CA VAL A 4 -19.06 -13.45 -57.08
C VAL A 4 -18.51 -14.66 -56.31
N ASN A 5 -18.22 -15.77 -57.01
CA ASN A 5 -17.61 -16.98 -56.44
C ASN A 5 -16.12 -16.84 -56.11
N ALA A 6 -15.40 -15.93 -56.78
CA ALA A 6 -14.01 -15.63 -56.44
C ALA A 6 -13.91 -14.82 -55.14
N THR A 7 -14.72 -13.77 -54.99
CA THR A 7 -14.78 -12.96 -53.76
C THR A 7 -15.25 -13.74 -52.53
N SER A 8 -16.14 -14.73 -52.68
CA SER A 8 -16.58 -15.57 -51.56
C SER A 8 -15.51 -16.57 -51.11
N ARG A 9 -14.70 -17.09 -52.05
CA ARG A 9 -13.55 -17.95 -51.74
C ARG A 9 -12.42 -17.19 -51.07
N GLU A 10 -12.06 -16.01 -51.55
CA GLU A 10 -11.04 -15.16 -50.92
C GLU A 10 -11.45 -14.72 -49.51
N ALA A 11 -12.71 -14.36 -49.30
CA ALA A 11 -13.22 -14.04 -47.97
C ALA A 11 -13.23 -15.25 -47.03
N GLN A 12 -13.45 -16.46 -47.55
CA GLN A 12 -13.40 -17.70 -46.78
C GLN A 12 -11.95 -18.10 -46.43
N GLU A 13 -11.01 -17.95 -47.36
CA GLU A 13 -9.58 -18.16 -47.12
C GLU A 13 -9.00 -17.17 -46.11
N SER A 14 -9.38 -15.88 -46.21
CA SER A 14 -8.99 -14.87 -45.21
C SER A 14 -9.50 -15.23 -43.81
N ARG A 15 -10.77 -15.64 -43.66
CA ARG A 15 -11.31 -16.07 -42.37
C ARG A 15 -10.62 -17.30 -41.80
N ILE A 16 -10.23 -18.25 -42.66
CA ILE A 16 -9.49 -19.45 -42.24
C ILE A 16 -8.07 -19.07 -41.79
N LEU A 17 -7.41 -18.14 -42.49
CA LEU A 17 -6.10 -17.64 -42.10
C LEU A 17 -6.16 -16.88 -40.77
N ASP A 18 -7.14 -16.00 -40.60
CA ASP A 18 -7.39 -15.26 -39.36
C ASP A 18 -7.67 -16.23 -38.19
N SER A 19 -8.45 -17.29 -38.43
CA SER A 19 -8.70 -18.35 -37.44
C SER A 19 -7.43 -19.10 -37.07
N LYS A 20 -6.56 -19.47 -38.03
CA LYS A 20 -5.29 -20.15 -37.72
C LYS A 20 -4.33 -19.27 -36.93
N ILE A 21 -4.26 -17.98 -37.26
CA ILE A 21 -3.44 -17.01 -36.53
C ILE A 21 -3.96 -16.91 -35.09
N LEU A 22 -5.27 -16.77 -34.91
CA LEU A 22 -5.91 -16.72 -33.60
C LEU A 22 -5.61 -17.96 -32.76
N GLU A 23 -5.82 -19.16 -33.31
CA GLU A 23 -5.53 -20.43 -32.61
C GLU A 23 -4.05 -20.55 -32.23
N SER A 24 -3.14 -20.13 -33.13
CA SER A 24 -1.71 -20.11 -32.84
C SER A 24 -1.37 -19.12 -31.72
N SER A 25 -2.03 -17.96 -31.69
CA SER A 25 -1.84 -16.96 -30.62
C SER A 25 -2.38 -17.47 -29.29
N ILE A 26 -3.54 -18.11 -29.27
CA ILE A 26 -4.11 -18.76 -28.07
C ILE A 26 -3.15 -19.84 -27.57
N ALA A 27 -2.72 -20.76 -28.43
CA ALA A 27 -1.79 -21.83 -28.05
C ALA A 27 -0.47 -21.29 -27.48
N SER A 28 0.07 -20.22 -28.08
CA SER A 28 1.27 -19.55 -27.57
C SER A 28 1.04 -18.90 -26.21
N ALA A 29 -0.07 -18.19 -26.02
CA ALA A 29 -0.43 -17.55 -24.75
C ALA A 29 -0.68 -18.59 -23.65
N THR A 30 -1.38 -19.68 -23.96
CA THR A 30 -1.59 -20.82 -23.07
C THR A 30 -0.27 -21.43 -22.63
N GLN A 31 0.66 -21.69 -23.56
CA GLN A 31 1.95 -22.25 -23.22
C GLN A 31 2.78 -21.28 -22.36
N GLY A 32 2.68 -19.97 -22.63
CA GLY A 32 3.33 -18.93 -21.85
C GLY A 32 2.81 -18.87 -20.41
N VAL A 33 1.49 -18.81 -20.21
CA VAL A 33 0.91 -18.70 -18.87
C VAL A 33 1.14 -19.98 -18.05
N ILE A 34 1.08 -21.17 -18.67
CA ILE A 34 1.45 -22.43 -18.01
C ILE A 34 2.92 -22.40 -17.55
N GLY A 35 3.81 -21.75 -18.32
CA GLY A 35 5.21 -21.59 -17.95
C GLY A 35 5.45 -20.78 -16.67
N PHE A 36 4.48 -19.98 -16.22
CA PHE A 36 4.55 -19.23 -14.96
C PHE A 36 3.94 -19.97 -13.76
N GLN A 37 3.41 -21.18 -13.97
CA GLN A 37 2.83 -21.97 -12.88
C GLN A 37 3.92 -22.38 -11.88
N GLN A 38 3.62 -22.22 -10.59
CA GLN A 38 4.49 -22.62 -9.50
C GLN A 38 4.46 -24.14 -9.30
N PRO A 39 5.49 -24.73 -8.64
CA PRO A 39 5.58 -26.18 -8.47
C PRO A 39 4.41 -26.83 -7.71
N ASP A 40 3.71 -26.07 -6.86
CA ASP A 40 2.52 -26.48 -6.10
C ASP A 40 1.20 -26.19 -6.85
N GLY A 41 1.28 -25.71 -8.09
CA GLY A 41 0.15 -25.55 -9.01
C GLY A 41 -0.44 -24.14 -9.09
N HIS A 42 -0.06 -23.21 -8.22
CA HIS A 42 -0.62 -21.86 -8.22
C HIS A 42 0.08 -20.92 -9.21
N TRP A 43 -0.54 -19.76 -9.45
CA TRP A 43 0.08 -18.62 -10.10
C TRP A 43 0.15 -17.46 -9.12
N VAL A 44 1.27 -16.74 -9.19
CA VAL A 44 1.46 -15.49 -8.46
C VAL A 44 2.35 -14.61 -9.31
N PHE A 45 1.93 -13.37 -9.51
CA PHE A 45 2.69 -12.36 -10.23
C PHE A 45 3.09 -11.22 -9.30
N GLU A 46 4.15 -10.53 -9.66
CA GLU A 46 4.62 -9.38 -8.90
C GLU A 46 3.60 -8.23 -9.02
N LEU A 47 3.14 -7.74 -7.87
CA LEU A 47 2.25 -6.59 -7.77
C LEU A 47 3.06 -5.31 -7.60
N GLU A 48 3.64 -4.83 -8.70
CA GLU A 48 4.30 -3.52 -8.75
C GLU A 48 3.23 -2.40 -8.87
N ALA A 49 3.14 -1.54 -7.86
CA ALA A 49 2.18 -0.42 -7.83
C ALA A 49 2.85 0.93 -8.13
N ASP A 50 3.59 1.45 -7.15
CA ASP A 50 4.31 2.72 -7.24
C ASP A 50 5.53 2.74 -6.31
N CYS A 51 6.30 3.82 -6.35
CA CYS A 51 7.52 3.96 -5.56
C CYS A 51 7.28 4.26 -4.06
N THR A 52 6.04 4.50 -3.64
CA THR A 52 5.73 4.95 -2.28
C THR A 52 5.97 3.86 -1.25
N ILE A 53 5.58 2.60 -1.55
CA ILE A 53 5.76 1.48 -0.64
C ILE A 53 7.24 1.09 -0.48
N PRO A 54 8.04 0.97 -1.56
CA PRO A 54 9.49 0.76 -1.44
C PRO A 54 10.19 1.89 -0.67
N ALA A 55 9.80 3.14 -0.91
CA ALA A 55 10.35 4.29 -0.18
C ALA A 55 9.97 4.25 1.31
N GLU A 56 8.71 3.96 1.63
CA GLU A 56 8.25 3.83 3.01
C GLU A 56 8.91 2.65 3.72
N TYR A 57 9.22 1.55 3.03
CA TYR A 57 9.92 0.41 3.63
C TYR A 57 11.28 0.84 4.17
N VAL A 58 12.08 1.55 3.36
CA VAL A 58 13.35 2.14 3.79
C VAL A 58 13.14 3.06 5.00
N LEU A 59 12.17 3.97 4.91
CA LEU A 59 11.90 4.92 5.98
C LEU A 59 11.38 4.23 7.26
N LEU A 60 10.63 3.14 7.18
CA LEU A 60 10.18 2.37 8.33
C LEU A 60 11.36 1.77 9.10
N ARG A 61 12.34 1.18 8.40
CA ARG A 61 13.54 0.63 9.03
C ARG A 61 14.33 1.70 9.78
N HIS A 62 14.48 2.88 9.17
CA HIS A 62 15.14 4.02 9.81
C HIS A 62 14.32 4.66 10.93
N TYR A 63 12.98 4.65 10.84
CA TYR A 63 12.09 5.06 11.91
C TYR A 63 12.32 4.20 13.16
N LEU A 64 12.46 2.88 12.97
CA LEU A 64 12.64 1.90 14.05
C LEU A 64 14.09 1.78 14.55
N ALA A 65 15.04 2.46 13.89
CA ALA A 65 16.49 2.30 14.08
C ALA A 65 16.98 0.85 13.94
N GLU A 66 16.43 0.14 12.96
CA GLU A 66 16.93 -1.19 12.60
C GLU A 66 18.37 -1.10 12.04
N PRO A 67 19.19 -2.19 12.14
CA PRO A 67 20.51 -2.23 11.54
C PRO A 67 20.45 -1.94 10.04
N VAL A 68 21.24 -1.00 9.54
CA VAL A 68 21.26 -0.63 8.11
C VAL A 68 21.64 -1.85 7.26
N ASP A 69 20.76 -2.23 6.32
CA ASP A 69 21.08 -3.23 5.28
C ASP A 69 21.46 -2.49 4.01
N SER A 70 22.74 -2.18 3.86
CA SER A 70 23.23 -1.39 2.74
C SER A 70 23.04 -2.10 1.39
N ALA A 71 22.99 -3.44 1.37
CA ALA A 71 22.78 -4.18 0.13
C ALA A 71 21.33 -4.07 -0.34
N LEU A 72 20.37 -4.26 0.57
CA LEU A 72 18.95 -4.09 0.27
C LEU A 72 18.61 -2.63 -0.06
N GLU A 73 19.11 -1.68 0.73
CA GLU A 73 18.93 -0.24 0.49
C GLU A 73 19.50 0.19 -0.86
N ALA A 74 20.67 -0.32 -1.26
CA ALA A 74 21.24 -0.02 -2.58
C ALA A 74 20.34 -0.53 -3.72
N LYS A 75 19.78 -1.74 -3.58
CA LYS A 75 18.84 -2.32 -4.55
C LYS A 75 17.53 -1.55 -4.65
N ILE A 76 16.97 -1.12 -3.52
CA ILE A 76 15.78 -0.24 -3.50
C ILE A 76 16.13 1.12 -4.12
N GLY A 77 17.32 1.65 -3.85
CA GLY A 77 17.81 2.89 -4.47
C GLY A 77 17.89 2.77 -6.00
N ASN A 78 18.37 1.64 -6.53
CA ASN A 78 18.40 1.39 -7.97
C ASN A 78 16.99 1.41 -8.58
N TYR A 79 16.07 0.68 -7.97
CA TYR A 79 14.65 0.69 -8.35
C TYR A 79 14.10 2.12 -8.38
N LEU A 80 14.23 2.87 -7.27
CA LEU A 80 13.71 4.24 -7.17
C LEU A 80 14.32 5.19 -8.22
N ARG A 81 15.61 5.05 -8.53
CA ARG A 81 16.26 5.84 -9.59
C ARG A 81 15.76 5.47 -10.98
N ARG A 82 15.53 4.18 -11.26
CA ARG A 82 14.99 3.70 -12.55
C ARG A 82 13.58 4.21 -12.80
N VAL A 83 12.71 4.19 -11.78
CA VAL A 83 11.30 4.60 -11.91
C VAL A 83 11.07 6.10 -11.78
N GLN A 84 12.12 6.93 -11.74
CA GLN A 84 11.97 8.38 -11.78
C GLN A 84 11.44 8.80 -13.17
N GLY A 85 10.30 9.49 -13.18
CA GLY A 85 9.65 9.92 -14.41
C GLY A 85 10.37 11.07 -15.11
N ALA A 86 10.12 11.24 -16.42
CA ALA A 86 10.70 12.32 -17.23
C ALA A 86 10.35 13.72 -16.71
N HIS A 87 9.24 13.85 -15.97
CA HIS A 87 8.83 15.08 -15.27
C HIS A 87 9.69 15.42 -14.03
N GLY A 88 10.74 14.65 -13.74
CA GLY A 88 11.73 14.87 -12.68
C GLY A 88 11.35 14.31 -11.30
N GLY A 89 10.11 13.83 -11.13
CA GLY A 89 9.61 13.26 -9.87
C GLY A 89 9.22 11.80 -10.04
N TRP A 90 8.24 11.34 -9.26
CA TRP A 90 7.67 10.00 -9.35
C TRP A 90 6.14 10.02 -9.51
N PRO A 91 5.58 9.11 -10.33
CA PRO A 91 4.15 8.94 -10.49
C PRO A 91 3.56 7.90 -9.52
N LEU A 92 2.22 7.81 -9.46
CA LEU A 92 1.47 6.76 -8.75
C LEU A 92 1.15 5.52 -9.61
N VAL A 93 1.43 5.58 -10.91
CA VAL A 93 1.23 4.49 -11.86
C VAL A 93 2.33 4.53 -12.92
N HIS A 94 2.59 3.41 -13.58
CA HIS A 94 3.55 3.34 -14.68
C HIS A 94 3.23 4.40 -15.75
N ASP A 95 4.25 5.15 -16.16
CA ASP A 95 4.15 6.27 -17.11
C ASP A 95 3.08 7.33 -16.76
N GLY A 96 2.73 7.43 -15.47
CA GLY A 96 1.78 8.41 -14.96
C GLY A 96 2.34 9.83 -14.86
N GLU A 97 1.47 10.76 -14.50
CA GLU A 97 1.82 12.14 -14.18
C GLU A 97 2.58 12.26 -12.84
N PHE A 98 3.27 13.38 -12.65
CA PHE A 98 3.92 13.72 -11.39
C PHE A 98 2.93 13.63 -10.21
N ASP A 99 3.31 12.90 -9.16
CA ASP A 99 2.63 12.95 -7.86
C ASP A 99 3.56 13.53 -6.79
N MET A 100 3.03 14.50 -6.03
CA MET A 100 3.80 15.19 -4.98
C MET A 100 4.21 14.24 -3.85
N SER A 101 3.31 13.36 -3.43
CA SER A 101 3.54 12.45 -2.31
C SER A 101 4.51 11.33 -2.66
N ALA A 102 4.37 10.73 -3.84
CA ALA A 102 5.33 9.78 -4.38
C ALA A 102 6.72 10.40 -4.50
N SER A 103 6.80 11.61 -5.06
CA SER A 103 8.08 12.29 -5.25
C SER A 103 8.78 12.63 -3.94
N VAL A 104 8.03 13.14 -2.95
CA VAL A 104 8.59 13.45 -1.63
C VAL A 104 9.08 12.20 -0.90
N LYS A 105 8.33 11.10 -0.94
CA LYS A 105 8.73 9.84 -0.30
C LYS A 105 9.96 9.23 -0.98
N ALA A 106 9.98 9.17 -2.31
CA ALA A 106 11.12 8.62 -3.06
C ALA A 106 12.40 9.44 -2.84
N TYR A 107 12.32 10.77 -2.91
CA TYR A 107 13.44 11.65 -2.58
C TYR A 107 13.93 11.42 -1.15
N PHE A 108 13.01 11.31 -0.18
CA PHE A 108 13.39 11.10 1.22
C PHE A 108 14.07 9.75 1.43
N ALA A 109 13.56 8.69 0.82
CA ALA A 109 14.19 7.37 0.87
C ALA A 109 15.59 7.39 0.24
N LEU A 110 15.77 7.99 -0.94
CA LEU A 110 17.08 8.10 -1.59
C LEU A 110 18.08 8.90 -0.76
N LYS A 111 17.66 10.03 -0.17
CA LYS A 111 18.50 10.81 0.76
C LYS A 111 18.84 10.00 2.01
N MET A 112 17.90 9.21 2.52
CA MET A 112 18.10 8.34 3.68
C MET A 112 19.10 7.20 3.38
N ILE A 113 19.06 6.64 2.18
CA ILE A 113 20.01 5.63 1.69
C ILE A 113 21.43 6.23 1.63
N GLY A 114 21.55 7.46 1.13
CA GLY A 114 22.81 8.21 1.14
C GLY A 114 23.06 9.04 -0.14
N ASP A 115 22.08 9.16 -1.03
CA ASP A 115 22.23 9.93 -2.24
C ASP A 115 22.41 11.42 -1.92
N SER A 116 23.44 12.03 -2.52
CA SER A 116 23.72 13.46 -2.35
C SER A 116 22.57 14.31 -2.89
N VAL A 117 22.21 15.37 -2.17
CA VAL A 117 21.20 16.35 -2.63
C VAL A 117 21.61 17.09 -3.91
N ASP A 118 22.89 17.01 -4.29
CA ASP A 118 23.44 17.57 -5.53
C ASP A 118 23.57 16.53 -6.65
N ALA A 119 23.20 15.27 -6.40
CA ALA A 119 23.17 14.26 -7.46
C ALA A 119 22.12 14.62 -8.52
N PRO A 120 22.35 14.36 -9.82
CA PRO A 120 21.49 14.83 -10.90
C PRO A 120 20.00 14.47 -10.74
N HIS A 121 19.68 13.26 -10.29
CA HIS A 121 18.30 12.82 -10.05
C HIS A 121 17.66 13.50 -8.84
N MET A 122 18.42 13.80 -7.79
CA MET A 122 17.97 14.51 -6.60
C MET A 122 17.68 15.99 -6.92
N VAL A 123 18.54 16.63 -7.71
CA VAL A 123 18.33 18.01 -8.18
C VAL A 123 17.05 18.11 -9.00
N ARG A 124 16.87 17.24 -10.01
CA ARG A 124 15.64 17.21 -10.82
C ARG A 124 14.38 17.03 -9.97
N ALA A 125 14.43 16.14 -8.98
CA ALA A 125 13.32 15.90 -8.07
C ALA A 125 12.98 17.12 -7.22
N ARG A 126 13.99 17.75 -6.61
CA ARG A 126 13.82 18.96 -5.80
C ARG A 126 13.23 20.10 -6.64
N GLU A 127 13.76 20.33 -7.84
CA GLU A 127 13.25 21.34 -8.77
C GLU A 127 11.82 21.06 -9.21
N ALA A 128 11.50 19.80 -9.57
CA ALA A 128 10.15 19.40 -9.97
C ALA A 128 9.12 19.57 -8.83
N ILE A 129 9.53 19.29 -7.59
CA ILE A 129 8.74 19.51 -6.37
C ILE A 129 8.53 21.01 -6.13
N HIS A 130 9.59 21.82 -6.20
CA HIS A 130 9.52 23.28 -6.01
C HIS A 130 8.65 23.96 -7.07
N ALA A 131 8.80 23.58 -8.34
CA ALA A 131 8.00 24.10 -9.45
C ALA A 131 6.49 23.85 -9.26
N ARG A 132 6.11 22.91 -8.40
CA ARG A 132 4.72 22.54 -8.06
C ARG A 132 4.32 22.98 -6.65
N GLY A 133 4.98 24.00 -6.11
CA GLY A 133 4.64 24.62 -4.81
C GLY A 133 5.29 23.95 -3.60
N GLY A 134 6.15 22.94 -3.80
CA GLY A 134 6.89 22.27 -2.74
C GLY A 134 6.09 21.21 -1.97
N ALA A 135 6.79 20.52 -1.06
CA ALA A 135 6.27 19.37 -0.31
C ALA A 135 5.07 19.67 0.61
N ILE A 136 4.68 20.95 0.78
CA ILE A 136 3.46 21.35 1.49
C ILE A 136 2.20 20.74 0.87
N HIS A 137 2.23 20.45 -0.44
CA HIS A 137 1.11 19.85 -1.18
C HIS A 137 1.02 18.33 -1.06
N SER A 138 1.85 17.70 -0.22
CA SER A 138 1.76 16.26 0.04
C SER A 138 0.43 15.87 0.71
N ASN A 139 -0.05 14.66 0.41
CA ASN A 139 -1.24 14.07 1.02
C ASN A 139 -1.06 13.81 2.52
N VAL A 140 -2.17 13.44 3.18
CA VAL A 140 -2.23 13.28 4.64
C VAL A 140 -1.28 12.21 5.18
N PHE A 141 -1.11 11.09 4.49
CA PHE A 141 -0.22 10.00 4.92
C PHE A 141 1.25 10.42 4.88
N THR A 142 1.64 11.13 3.81
CA THR A 142 2.99 11.69 3.70
C THR A 142 3.24 12.72 4.80
N ARG A 143 2.24 13.56 5.13
CA ARG A 143 2.36 14.51 6.24
C ARG A 143 2.46 13.84 7.61
N PHE A 144 1.79 12.71 7.85
CA PHE A 144 1.99 11.91 9.06
C PHE A 144 3.42 11.37 9.14
N LEU A 145 3.93 10.81 8.04
CA LEU A 145 5.32 10.37 7.93
C LEU A 145 6.30 11.51 8.25
N LEU A 146 6.13 12.68 7.63
CA LEU A 146 6.98 13.86 7.86
C LEU A 146 6.87 14.39 9.29
N ALA A 147 5.70 14.31 9.92
CA ALA A 147 5.52 14.69 11.33
C ALA A 147 6.22 13.72 12.29
N MET A 148 6.16 12.42 12.01
CA MET A 148 6.88 11.39 12.75
C MET A 148 8.40 11.57 12.66
N PHE A 149 8.92 11.88 11.46
CA PHE A 149 10.34 12.21 11.25
C PHE A 149 10.73 13.61 11.75
N GLY A 150 9.76 14.44 12.11
CA GLY A 150 10.00 15.75 12.68
C GLY A 150 10.31 16.87 11.71
N VAL A 151 10.18 16.61 10.41
CA VAL A 151 10.30 17.61 9.34
C VAL A 151 9.17 18.63 9.49
N THR A 152 7.94 18.15 9.67
CA THR A 152 6.78 18.99 9.99
C THR A 152 6.32 18.80 11.44
N THR A 153 5.41 19.64 11.92
CA THR A 153 4.75 19.42 13.22
C THR A 153 3.45 18.64 13.07
N TRP A 154 2.93 18.08 14.17
CA TRP A 154 1.58 17.46 14.22
C TRP A 154 0.42 18.44 13.94
N ARG A 155 0.70 19.73 13.66
CA ARG A 155 -0.28 20.68 13.12
C ARG A 155 -0.51 20.53 11.62
N ALA A 156 0.39 19.85 10.91
CA ALA A 156 0.26 19.59 9.48
C ALA A 156 -0.72 18.45 9.14
N VAL A 157 -1.20 17.71 10.14
CA VAL A 157 -2.10 16.55 9.99
C VAL A 157 -3.42 16.78 10.73
N PRO A 158 -4.54 16.17 10.26
CA PRO A 158 -5.82 16.26 10.96
C PRO A 158 -5.74 15.60 12.34
N VAL A 159 -6.57 16.06 13.27
CA VAL A 159 -6.77 15.43 14.56
C VAL A 159 -7.51 14.12 14.35
N LEU A 160 -6.92 13.05 14.88
CA LEU A 160 -7.48 11.69 14.84
C LEU A 160 -7.76 11.23 16.29
N PRO A 161 -8.92 11.56 16.87
CA PRO A 161 -9.21 11.22 18.25
C PRO A 161 -9.44 9.70 18.36
N ILE A 162 -8.55 8.99 19.05
CA ILE A 162 -8.60 7.54 19.20
C ILE A 162 -9.89 7.08 19.88
N GLU A 163 -10.51 7.92 20.71
CA GLU A 163 -11.75 7.64 21.44
C GLU A 163 -12.93 7.29 20.52
N ILE A 164 -12.83 7.62 19.23
CA ILE A 164 -13.75 7.18 18.18
C ILE A 164 -13.92 5.64 18.13
N VAL A 165 -12.89 4.86 18.47
CA VAL A 165 -13.01 3.38 18.48
C VAL A 165 -14.00 2.86 19.52
N LEU A 166 -14.37 3.69 20.51
CA LEU A 166 -15.34 3.37 21.56
C LEU A 166 -16.77 3.78 21.20
N LEU A 167 -16.99 4.43 20.05
CA LEU A 167 -18.33 4.88 19.65
C LEU A 167 -19.26 3.69 19.47
N PRO A 168 -20.52 3.79 19.91
CA PRO A 168 -21.51 2.74 19.74
C PRO A 168 -21.97 2.61 18.29
N PHE A 169 -22.50 1.43 17.91
CA PHE A 169 -22.87 1.12 16.53
C PHE A 169 -23.92 2.08 15.90
N TRP A 170 -24.77 2.70 16.72
CA TRP A 170 -25.74 3.70 16.24
C TRP A 170 -25.08 5.00 15.76
N SER A 171 -23.84 5.29 16.18
CA SER A 171 -23.10 6.49 15.78
C SER A 171 -22.93 6.57 14.27
N PRO A 172 -23.08 7.74 13.63
CA PRO A 172 -22.84 7.90 12.19
C PRO A 172 -21.39 7.56 11.80
N PHE A 173 -20.45 7.72 12.74
CA PHE A 173 -19.08 7.26 12.61
C PHE A 173 -18.85 6.05 13.53
N HIS A 174 -18.59 4.88 12.94
CA HIS A 174 -18.26 3.65 13.66
C HIS A 174 -17.27 2.83 12.83
N ILE A 175 -16.27 2.19 13.45
CA ILE A 175 -15.19 1.46 12.77
C ILE A 175 -15.73 0.41 11.79
N ASN A 176 -16.76 -0.36 12.19
CA ASN A 176 -17.42 -1.36 11.32
C ASN A 176 -18.24 -0.78 10.14
N LYS A 177 -18.43 0.55 10.06
CA LYS A 177 -19.05 1.22 8.90
C LYS A 177 -18.02 1.68 7.87
N ILE A 178 -16.72 1.61 8.21
CA ILE A 178 -15.60 1.96 7.34
C ILE A 178 -15.13 0.68 6.61
N SER A 179 -14.67 0.81 5.36
CA SER A 179 -14.11 -0.31 4.60
C SER A 179 -12.95 -0.97 5.35
N TYR A 180 -12.77 -2.28 5.14
CA TYR A 180 -11.77 -3.08 5.86
C TYR A 180 -10.37 -2.47 5.81
N TRP A 181 -9.84 -2.24 4.60
CA TRP A 181 -8.49 -1.70 4.42
C TRP A 181 -8.30 -0.34 5.10
N ALA A 182 -9.35 0.50 5.12
CA ALA A 182 -9.27 1.82 5.72
C ALA A 182 -9.28 1.70 7.25
N ARG A 183 -10.16 0.87 7.85
CA ARG A 183 -10.16 0.71 9.31
C ARG A 183 -8.89 0.06 9.84
N THR A 184 -8.34 -0.94 9.15
CA THR A 184 -7.08 -1.59 9.55
C THR A 184 -5.88 -0.65 9.46
N THR A 185 -5.89 0.29 8.53
CA THR A 185 -4.86 1.35 8.45
C THR A 185 -5.07 2.42 9.53
N MET A 186 -6.32 2.85 9.74
CA MET A 186 -6.67 3.97 10.62
C MET A 186 -6.49 3.65 12.10
N VAL A 187 -6.91 2.48 12.57
CA VAL A 187 -6.87 2.14 14.00
C VAL A 187 -5.47 2.27 14.62
N PRO A 188 -4.42 1.64 14.07
CA PRO A 188 -3.06 1.82 14.59
C PRO A 188 -2.53 3.24 14.36
N LEU A 189 -2.89 3.90 13.26
CA LEU A 189 -2.52 5.30 13.01
C LEU A 189 -3.13 6.26 14.03
N MET A 190 -4.35 6.00 14.53
CA MET A 190 -4.98 6.80 15.58
C MET A 190 -4.21 6.68 16.91
N VAL A 191 -3.67 5.50 17.23
CA VAL A 191 -2.80 5.34 18.41
C VAL A 191 -1.49 6.12 18.24
N ILE A 192 -0.86 6.02 17.06
CA ILE A 192 0.32 6.81 16.71
C ILE A 192 0.01 8.32 16.82
N ALA A 193 -1.13 8.78 16.31
CA ALA A 193 -1.52 10.18 16.35
C ALA A 193 -1.84 10.69 17.77
N ALA A 194 -2.30 9.80 18.66
CA ALA A 194 -2.52 10.11 20.07
C ALA A 194 -1.19 10.22 20.85
N LEU A 195 -0.23 9.33 20.56
CA LEU A 195 1.08 9.28 21.24
C LEU A 195 2.09 10.27 20.66
N LYS A 196 1.93 10.65 19.38
CA LYS A 196 2.78 11.59 18.65
C LYS A 196 4.28 11.22 18.70
N PRO A 197 4.65 9.95 18.42
CA PRO A 197 6.02 9.50 18.56
C PRO A 197 6.96 10.21 17.58
N ARG A 198 8.25 10.17 17.88
CA ARG A 198 9.32 10.60 16.97
C ARG A 198 10.06 9.40 16.45
N ALA A 199 10.32 9.40 15.14
CA ALA A 199 11.22 8.46 14.49
C ALA A 199 12.58 8.47 15.21
N LYS A 200 13.17 7.29 15.44
CA LYS A 200 14.50 7.20 16.05
C LYS A 200 15.56 7.82 15.14
N ASN A 201 15.46 7.60 13.83
CA ASN A 201 16.25 8.25 12.77
C ASN A 201 17.72 8.52 13.15
N PRO A 202 18.54 7.47 13.37
CA PRO A 202 19.90 7.62 13.86
C PRO A 202 20.81 8.43 12.92
N LYS A 203 20.49 8.47 11.62
CA LYS A 203 21.22 9.26 10.62
C LYS A 203 20.89 10.76 10.68
N GLY A 204 19.83 11.16 11.39
CA GLY A 204 19.40 12.57 11.49
C GLY A 204 18.97 13.18 10.15
N VAL A 205 18.58 12.36 9.16
CA VAL A 205 18.23 12.85 7.82
C VAL A 205 16.87 13.53 7.85
N GLY A 206 16.81 14.75 7.35
CA GLY A 206 15.58 15.52 7.06
C GLY A 206 15.53 15.93 5.60
N ILE A 207 14.42 16.56 5.18
CA ILE A 207 14.17 16.98 3.78
C ILE A 207 13.59 18.39 3.69
N ASP A 208 14.02 19.27 4.58
CA ASP A 208 13.58 20.66 4.67
C ASP A 208 13.79 21.41 3.34
N GLU A 209 14.78 21.02 2.53
CA GLU A 209 15.04 21.59 1.22
C GLU A 209 13.93 21.35 0.18
N LEU A 210 12.94 20.49 0.46
CA LEU A 210 11.78 20.27 -0.43
C LEU A 210 10.64 21.28 -0.20
N PHE A 211 10.78 22.17 0.77
CA PHE A 211 9.76 23.16 1.14
C PHE A 211 10.17 24.57 0.72
N LEU A 212 9.19 25.37 0.30
CA LEU A 212 9.38 26.80 -0.04
C LEU A 212 9.26 27.74 1.18
N GLN A 213 8.86 27.19 2.33
CA GLN A 213 8.72 27.89 3.61
C GLN A 213 9.22 26.96 4.73
N ASP A 214 9.45 27.48 5.93
CA ASP A 214 9.83 26.64 7.08
C ASP A 214 8.78 25.52 7.26
N PRO A 215 9.17 24.23 7.13
CA PRO A 215 8.23 23.11 7.22
C PRO A 215 7.53 23.03 8.60
N ARG A 216 8.12 23.63 9.64
CA ARG A 216 7.53 23.67 10.99
C ARG A 216 6.39 24.67 11.11
N SER A 217 6.27 25.62 10.17
CA SER A 217 5.15 26.57 10.07
C SER A 217 3.90 25.99 9.39
N ILE A 218 4.01 24.82 8.76
CA ILE A 218 2.97 24.23 7.93
C ILE A 218 1.79 23.74 8.79
N GLY A 219 0.59 24.21 8.43
CA GLY A 219 -0.68 23.74 8.98
C GLY A 219 -1.40 22.73 8.08
N MET A 220 -2.70 22.56 8.27
CA MET A 220 -3.56 21.66 7.49
C MET A 220 -3.55 21.98 5.98
N THR A 221 -3.88 20.97 5.17
CA THR A 221 -3.98 21.10 3.71
C THR A 221 -5.03 22.14 3.30
N ALA A 222 -4.80 22.75 2.13
CA ALA A 222 -5.83 23.51 1.43
C ALA A 222 -6.91 22.57 0.88
N LYS A 223 -8.08 23.13 0.53
CA LYS A 223 -9.16 22.37 -0.10
C LYS A 223 -8.68 21.84 -1.45
N ALA A 224 -8.86 20.55 -1.70
CA ALA A 224 -8.61 19.99 -3.02
C ALA A 224 -9.72 20.41 -4.01
N PRO A 225 -9.44 20.53 -5.33
CA PRO A 225 -10.43 20.97 -6.31
C PRO A 225 -11.74 20.16 -6.29
N HIS A 226 -11.65 18.84 -6.17
CA HIS A 226 -12.80 17.92 -6.18
C HIS A 226 -13.65 17.92 -4.88
N GLN A 227 -13.17 18.56 -3.80
CA GLN A 227 -13.89 18.56 -2.52
C GLN A 227 -15.01 19.60 -2.48
N SER A 228 -16.17 19.21 -1.94
CA SER A 228 -17.26 20.13 -1.63
C SER A 228 -16.81 21.17 -0.60
N MET A 229 -17.08 22.44 -0.89
CA MET A 229 -16.73 23.55 -0.01
C MET A 229 -17.44 23.45 1.35
N ALA A 230 -18.73 23.12 1.36
CA ALA A 230 -19.52 23.02 2.58
C ALA A 230 -18.97 21.93 3.51
N TRP A 231 -18.71 20.73 2.97
CA TRP A 231 -18.12 19.63 3.73
C TRP A 231 -16.70 19.96 4.19
N PHE A 232 -15.88 20.59 3.35
CA PHE A 232 -14.53 21.00 3.72
C PHE A 232 -14.54 21.99 4.90
N LEU A 233 -15.38 23.02 4.86
CA LEU A 233 -15.50 23.99 5.94
C LEU A 233 -16.01 23.35 7.24
N LEU A 234 -17.01 22.46 7.14
CA LEU A 234 -17.51 21.70 8.29
C LEU A 234 -16.41 20.87 8.95
N PHE A 235 -15.71 20.03 8.20
CA PHE A 235 -14.66 19.18 8.76
C PHE A 235 -13.45 19.99 9.24
N ARG A 236 -13.14 21.12 8.61
CA ARG A 236 -12.09 22.04 9.09
C ARG A 236 -12.47 22.71 10.40
N ALA A 237 -13.74 23.08 10.58
CA ALA A 237 -14.24 23.59 11.85
C ALA A 237 -14.20 22.51 12.95
N LEU A 238 -14.64 21.28 12.63
CA LEU A 238 -14.56 20.14 13.55
C LEU A 238 -13.11 19.85 13.96
N ASP A 239 -12.15 19.82 13.03
CA ASP A 239 -10.73 19.66 13.35
C ASP A 239 -10.22 20.75 14.29
N SER A 240 -10.59 22.00 14.01
CA SER A 240 -10.17 23.16 14.82
C SER A 240 -10.71 23.07 16.26
N ILE A 241 -11.95 22.61 16.43
CA ILE A 241 -12.55 22.36 17.74
C ILE A 241 -11.83 21.19 18.43
N LEU A 242 -11.68 20.06 17.74
CA LEU A 242 -11.02 18.87 18.28
C LEU A 242 -9.58 19.17 18.71
N ARG A 243 -8.85 20.01 17.98
CA ARG A 243 -7.47 20.39 18.33
C ARG A 243 -7.35 21.09 19.69
N VAL A 244 -8.41 21.76 20.13
CA VAL A 244 -8.49 22.41 21.45
C VAL A 244 -9.06 21.47 22.50
N VAL A 245 -10.04 20.64 22.12
CA VAL A 245 -10.82 19.81 23.04
C VAL A 245 -10.19 18.44 23.34
N GLU A 246 -9.59 17.79 22.35
CA GLU A 246 -8.97 16.46 22.49
C GLU A 246 -7.90 16.40 23.61
N PRO A 247 -7.04 17.41 23.82
CA PRO A 247 -6.11 17.42 24.96
C PRO A 247 -6.79 17.42 26.34
N MET A 248 -8.06 17.80 26.42
CA MET A 248 -8.85 17.84 27.66
C MET A 248 -9.58 16.52 27.95
N PHE A 249 -9.56 15.55 27.04
CA PHE A 249 -10.21 14.26 27.28
C PHE A 249 -9.55 13.50 28.44
N PRO A 250 -10.34 12.76 29.25
CA PRO A 250 -9.80 12.01 30.37
C PRO A 250 -8.73 11.00 29.92
N LYS A 251 -7.58 10.97 30.60
CA LYS A 251 -6.49 10.02 30.31
C LYS A 251 -6.93 8.56 30.39
N SER A 252 -7.85 8.23 31.30
CA SER A 252 -8.43 6.89 31.43
C SER A 252 -9.29 6.51 30.22
N LEU A 253 -10.04 7.46 29.65
CA LEU A 253 -10.82 7.25 28.44
C LEU A 253 -9.89 6.99 27.25
N ARG A 254 -8.82 7.78 27.14
CA ARG A 254 -7.78 7.59 26.12
C ARG A 254 -7.11 6.22 26.22
N GLN A 255 -6.71 5.82 27.43
CA GLN A 255 -6.10 4.51 27.65
C GLN A 255 -7.06 3.40 27.25
N ARG A 256 -8.34 3.48 27.66
CA ARG A 256 -9.37 2.51 27.25
C ARG A 256 -9.53 2.44 25.73
N ALA A 257 -9.42 3.57 25.02
CA ALA A 257 -9.49 3.60 23.56
C ALA A 257 -8.25 2.97 22.91
N ILE A 258 -7.05 3.18 23.48
CA ILE A 258 -5.82 2.52 23.05
C ILE A 258 -5.92 1.00 23.28
N ASP A 259 -6.43 0.56 24.44
CA ASP A 259 -6.61 -0.85 24.75
C ASP A 259 -7.61 -1.51 23.80
N ALA A 260 -8.69 -0.81 23.44
CA ALA A 260 -9.65 -1.28 22.43
C ALA A 260 -9.03 -1.36 21.02
N ALA A 261 -8.14 -0.43 20.66
CA ALA A 261 -7.41 -0.47 19.39
C ALA A 261 -6.39 -1.62 19.33
N LEU A 262 -5.74 -1.93 20.45
CA LEU A 262 -4.88 -3.11 20.58
C LEU A 262 -5.68 -4.39 20.44
N ALA A 263 -6.81 -4.52 21.16
CA ALA A 263 -7.69 -5.68 21.04
C ALA A 263 -8.21 -5.86 19.59
N PHE A 264 -8.64 -4.77 18.95
CA PHE A 264 -9.02 -4.78 17.54
C PHE A 264 -7.88 -5.28 16.64
N THR A 265 -6.64 -4.89 16.93
CA THR A 265 -5.48 -5.27 16.14
C THR A 265 -5.15 -6.75 16.33
N GLU A 266 -5.01 -7.19 17.57
CA GLU A 266 -4.57 -8.54 17.92
C GLU A 266 -5.58 -9.62 17.54
N GLU A 267 -6.88 -9.33 17.64
CA GLU A 267 -7.96 -10.22 17.16
C GLU A 267 -7.80 -10.56 15.66
N ARG A 268 -7.16 -9.68 14.88
CA ARG A 268 -7.06 -9.78 13.41
C ARG A 268 -5.68 -10.20 12.91
N LEU A 269 -4.71 -10.43 13.81
CA LEU A 269 -3.40 -10.93 13.43
C LEU A 269 -3.44 -12.45 13.29
N ASN A 270 -3.00 -12.96 12.14
CA ASN A 270 -2.91 -14.42 11.90
C ASN A 270 -1.63 -15.06 12.48
N GLY A 271 -0.74 -14.25 13.07
CA GLY A 271 0.54 -14.70 13.63
C GLY A 271 1.68 -14.89 12.61
N GLU A 272 1.42 -14.69 11.32
CA GLU A 272 2.39 -15.02 10.26
C GLU A 272 2.61 -13.93 9.21
N ASP A 273 1.53 -13.38 8.64
CA ASP A 273 1.56 -12.43 7.51
C ASP A 273 1.13 -11.01 7.92
N GLY A 274 0.92 -10.79 9.22
CA GLY A 274 0.43 -9.53 9.75
C GLY A 274 -1.04 -9.26 9.41
N MET A 275 -1.44 -8.00 9.46
CA MET A 275 -2.85 -7.62 9.28
C MET A 275 -3.21 -7.51 7.80
N GLY A 276 -3.95 -8.50 7.29
CA GLY A 276 -4.47 -8.53 5.92
C GLY A 276 -3.41 -8.63 4.84
N ALA A 277 -2.15 -8.93 5.20
CA ALA A 277 -0.99 -8.96 4.31
C ALA A 277 -0.84 -7.70 3.43
N ILE A 278 -1.25 -6.53 3.96
CA ILE A 278 -1.17 -5.24 3.29
C ILE A 278 -0.20 -4.30 4.02
N TYR A 279 0.70 -3.68 3.27
CA TYR A 279 1.83 -2.91 3.83
C TYR A 279 1.39 -1.79 4.80
N PRO A 280 0.45 -0.87 4.48
CA PRO A 280 0.22 0.29 5.33
C PRO A 280 -0.30 -0.04 6.74
N PRO A 281 -1.29 -0.94 6.92
CA PRO A 281 -1.65 -1.43 8.26
C PRO A 281 -0.49 -2.06 9.01
N MET A 282 0.29 -2.93 8.36
CA MET A 282 1.41 -3.61 9.02
C MET A 282 2.47 -2.63 9.51
N ALA A 283 2.86 -1.65 8.67
CA ALA A 283 3.81 -0.61 9.05
C ALA A 283 3.29 0.21 10.24
N ASN A 284 2.01 0.62 10.20
CA ASN A 284 1.38 1.34 11.31
C ASN A 284 1.31 0.49 12.59
N ILE A 285 1.05 -0.82 12.51
CA ILE A 285 1.02 -1.70 13.67
C ILE A 285 2.40 -1.83 14.31
N VAL A 286 3.45 -2.01 13.51
CA VAL A 286 4.82 -2.09 14.02
C VAL A 286 5.22 -0.78 14.70
N MET A 287 4.92 0.37 14.08
CA MET A 287 5.17 1.70 14.67
C MET A 287 4.33 1.96 15.93
N MET A 288 3.08 1.49 15.96
CA MET A 288 2.20 1.56 17.14
C MET A 288 2.78 0.77 18.30
N TYR A 289 3.23 -0.47 18.08
CA TYR A 289 3.85 -1.29 19.12
C TYR A 289 5.14 -0.65 19.66
N ASP A 290 5.99 -0.09 18.78
CA ASP A 290 7.18 0.66 19.19
C ASP A 290 6.82 1.89 20.03
N ALA A 291 5.81 2.66 19.62
CA ALA A 291 5.32 3.83 20.37
C ALA A 291 4.72 3.47 21.74
N LEU A 292 4.20 2.25 21.90
CA LEU A 292 3.70 1.71 23.16
C LEU A 292 4.79 1.06 24.03
N GLY A 293 6.06 1.11 23.59
CA GLY A 293 7.19 0.53 24.32
C GLY A 293 7.25 -1.00 24.28
N LYS A 294 6.55 -1.66 23.35
CA LYS A 294 6.70 -3.10 23.12
C LYS A 294 7.96 -3.32 22.29
N ASP A 295 8.96 -4.03 22.79
CA ASP A 295 10.22 -4.27 22.07
C ASP A 295 10.04 -5.10 20.79
N GLU A 296 11.10 -5.19 19.98
CA GLU A 296 11.10 -5.90 18.69
C GLU A 296 10.81 -7.41 18.78
N ASN A 297 10.97 -8.02 19.96
CA ASN A 297 10.71 -9.43 20.22
C ASN A 297 9.28 -9.68 20.72
N TYR A 298 8.49 -8.64 20.99
CA TYR A 298 7.09 -8.80 21.34
C TYR A 298 6.36 -9.57 20.21
N PRO A 299 5.79 -10.77 20.47
CA PRO A 299 5.41 -11.69 19.41
C PRO A 299 4.55 -11.12 18.27
N PRO A 300 3.45 -10.37 18.52
CA PRO A 300 2.66 -9.83 17.43
C PRO A 300 3.38 -8.72 16.65
N ARG A 301 4.26 -7.93 17.30
CA ARG A 301 5.11 -6.95 16.62
C ARG A 301 6.12 -7.66 15.71
N ALA A 302 6.83 -8.65 16.25
CA ALA A 302 7.85 -9.41 15.53
C ALA A 302 7.26 -10.15 14.32
N ALA A 303 6.12 -10.80 14.50
CA ALA A 303 5.40 -11.48 13.41
C ALA A 303 4.97 -10.50 12.32
N THR A 304 4.36 -9.36 12.70
CA THR A 304 3.94 -8.34 11.73
C THR A 304 5.14 -7.76 10.96
N ARG A 305 6.26 -7.52 11.65
CA ARG A 305 7.49 -7.01 10.99
C ARG A 305 8.05 -8.01 9.98
N ARG A 306 8.06 -9.31 10.29
CA ARG A 306 8.42 -10.37 9.33
C ARG A 306 7.44 -10.45 8.18
N GLY A 307 6.14 -10.26 8.43
CA GLY A 307 5.11 -10.18 7.39
C GLY A 307 5.38 -9.08 6.35
N ILE A 308 5.95 -7.95 6.77
CA ILE A 308 6.39 -6.88 5.85
C ILE A 308 7.52 -7.37 4.93
N ASP A 309 8.50 -8.14 5.44
CA ASP A 309 9.61 -8.65 4.61
C ASP A 309 9.14 -9.67 3.57
N LYS A 310 8.05 -10.40 3.84
CA LYS A 310 7.42 -11.29 2.84
C LYS A 310 6.88 -10.55 1.62
N LEU A 311 6.73 -9.22 1.69
CA LEU A 311 6.31 -8.38 0.56
C LEU A 311 7.48 -7.93 -0.32
N LEU A 312 8.73 -8.20 0.06
CA LEU A 312 9.89 -7.83 -0.74
C LEU A 312 10.05 -8.73 -1.96
N VAL A 313 10.27 -8.09 -3.10
CA VAL A 313 10.80 -8.71 -4.32
C VAL A 313 12.25 -8.29 -4.44
N ILE A 314 13.17 -9.25 -4.60
CA ILE A 314 14.61 -9.00 -4.72
C ILE A 314 15.12 -9.70 -5.97
N ASN A 315 15.37 -8.93 -7.02
CA ASN A 315 15.72 -9.42 -8.35
C ASN A 315 17.00 -8.76 -8.84
N GLY A 316 18.06 -9.54 -9.11
CA GLY A 316 19.29 -9.00 -9.70
C GLY A 316 19.89 -7.86 -8.86
N ASP A 317 19.94 -6.65 -9.43
CA ASP A 317 20.44 -5.42 -8.80
C ASP A 317 19.34 -4.49 -8.26
N GLU A 318 18.07 -4.92 -8.27
CA GLU A 318 16.92 -4.16 -7.78
C GLU A 318 16.15 -4.90 -6.68
N ALA A 319 15.42 -4.13 -5.89
CA ALA A 319 14.47 -4.64 -4.91
C ALA A 319 13.35 -3.63 -4.70
N TYR A 320 12.14 -4.11 -4.41
CA TYR A 320 11.00 -3.27 -4.06
C TYR A 320 10.05 -4.02 -3.13
N CYS A 321 9.29 -3.28 -2.33
CA CYS A 321 8.27 -3.81 -1.45
C CYS A 321 6.90 -3.66 -2.12
N GLN A 322 6.19 -4.77 -2.28
CA GLN A 322 4.83 -4.81 -2.83
C GLN A 322 3.81 -4.29 -1.80
N PRO A 323 2.66 -3.74 -2.24
CA PRO A 323 1.60 -3.36 -1.31
C PRO A 323 0.91 -4.58 -0.67
N CYS A 324 0.78 -5.69 -1.41
CA CYS A 324 0.30 -7.01 -0.99
C CYS A 324 0.66 -8.07 -2.04
N VAL A 325 0.22 -9.32 -1.85
CA VAL A 325 0.38 -10.43 -2.80
C VAL A 325 -0.98 -10.90 -3.34
N SER A 326 -0.99 -11.50 -4.54
CA SER A 326 -2.22 -11.86 -5.27
C SER A 326 -2.39 -13.36 -5.63
N PRO A 327 -1.82 -14.35 -4.92
CA PRO A 327 -1.77 -15.73 -5.43
C PRO A 327 -3.15 -16.37 -5.64
N VAL A 328 -4.11 -16.09 -4.75
CA VAL A 328 -5.50 -16.59 -4.88
C VAL A 328 -6.19 -15.97 -6.11
N TRP A 329 -6.00 -14.67 -6.31
CA TRP A 329 -6.61 -13.92 -7.42
C TRP A 329 -6.03 -14.36 -8.76
N ASP A 330 -4.69 -14.39 -8.86
CA ASP A 330 -3.96 -14.75 -10.07
C ASP A 330 -4.27 -16.19 -10.50
N THR A 331 -4.28 -17.12 -9.53
CA THR A 331 -4.62 -18.53 -9.78
C THR A 331 -6.06 -18.68 -10.27
N THR A 332 -7.02 -17.97 -9.66
CA THR A 332 -8.43 -18.06 -10.04
C THR A 332 -8.66 -17.57 -11.47
N LEU A 333 -8.12 -16.38 -11.81
CA LEU A 333 -8.26 -15.82 -13.16
C LEU A 333 -7.53 -16.65 -14.22
N THR A 334 -6.33 -17.15 -13.89
CA THR A 334 -5.56 -17.98 -14.80
C THR A 334 -6.24 -19.32 -15.07
N ALA A 335 -6.75 -19.99 -14.02
CA ALA A 335 -7.50 -21.23 -14.17
C ALA A 335 -8.76 -21.03 -15.00
N HIS A 336 -9.48 -19.92 -14.81
CA HIS A 336 -10.65 -19.57 -15.62
C HIS A 336 -10.28 -19.42 -17.11
N ALA A 337 -9.25 -18.64 -17.43
CA ALA A 337 -8.79 -18.45 -18.80
C ALA A 337 -8.30 -19.75 -19.45
N LEU A 338 -7.60 -20.61 -18.70
CA LEU A 338 -7.13 -21.91 -19.19
C LEU A 338 -8.29 -22.88 -19.46
N LEU A 339 -9.36 -22.84 -18.67
CA LEU A 339 -10.57 -23.64 -18.92
C LEU A 339 -11.32 -23.17 -20.17
N GLU A 340 -11.36 -21.87 -20.43
CA GLU A 340 -11.92 -21.32 -21.68
C GLU A 340 -11.08 -21.70 -22.91
N ALA A 341 -9.75 -21.66 -22.79
CA ALA A 341 -8.83 -22.07 -23.86
C ALA A 341 -8.93 -23.57 -24.18
N GLY A 342 -9.14 -24.40 -23.15
CA GLY A 342 -9.35 -25.84 -23.31
C GLY A 342 -8.13 -26.62 -23.80
N GLY A 343 -8.35 -27.88 -24.18
CA GLY A 343 -7.32 -28.78 -24.71
C GLY A 343 -6.47 -29.49 -23.65
N ASP A 344 -5.62 -30.40 -24.13
CA ASP A 344 -4.93 -31.41 -23.32
C ASP A 344 -3.84 -30.86 -22.38
N LYS A 345 -3.46 -29.58 -22.56
CA LYS A 345 -2.48 -28.90 -21.70
C LYS A 345 -3.13 -27.91 -20.73
N ALA A 346 -4.07 -27.09 -21.22
CA ALA A 346 -4.66 -26.03 -20.40
C ALA A 346 -5.55 -26.59 -19.30
N VAL A 347 -6.39 -27.58 -19.61
CA VAL A 347 -7.34 -28.15 -18.64
C VAL A 347 -6.63 -28.82 -17.46
N PRO A 348 -5.59 -29.66 -17.66
CA PRO A 348 -4.84 -30.21 -16.53
C PRO A 348 -4.12 -29.16 -15.68
N ALA A 349 -3.53 -28.13 -16.31
CA ALA A 349 -2.86 -27.05 -15.57
C ALA A 349 -3.86 -26.25 -14.71
N ALA A 350 -5.02 -25.90 -15.28
CA ALA A 350 -6.10 -25.25 -14.54
C ALA A 350 -6.56 -26.08 -13.35
N ARG A 351 -6.72 -27.40 -13.53
CA ARG A 351 -7.11 -28.31 -12.46
C ARG A 351 -6.11 -28.31 -11.30
N GLN A 352 -4.81 -28.30 -11.58
CA GLN A 352 -3.79 -28.20 -10.52
C GLN A 352 -3.91 -26.89 -9.73
N GLY A 353 -4.15 -25.76 -10.40
CA GLY A 353 -4.41 -24.50 -9.71
C GLY A 353 -5.67 -24.52 -8.86
N LEU A 354 -6.74 -25.15 -9.35
CA LEU A 354 -7.97 -25.34 -8.57
C LEU A 354 -7.75 -26.27 -7.37
N ASP A 355 -6.98 -27.34 -7.52
CA ASP A 355 -6.62 -28.25 -6.43
C ASP A 355 -5.81 -27.51 -5.35
N TRP A 356 -4.96 -26.55 -5.73
CA TRP A 356 -4.27 -25.67 -4.81
C TRP A 356 -5.21 -24.67 -4.08
N LEU A 357 -6.27 -24.21 -4.74
CA LEU A 357 -7.26 -23.27 -4.18
C LEU A 357 -8.18 -23.93 -3.15
N ILE A 358 -8.55 -25.20 -3.31
CA ILE A 358 -9.47 -25.93 -2.40
C ILE A 358 -9.10 -25.76 -0.91
N PRO A 359 -7.85 -26.03 -0.47
CA PRO A 359 -7.47 -25.89 0.93
C PRO A 359 -7.34 -24.44 1.40
N LYS A 360 -7.54 -23.43 0.53
CA LYS A 360 -7.48 -22.00 0.86
C LYS A 360 -8.85 -21.38 1.16
N GLN A 361 -9.93 -22.14 0.99
CA GLN A 361 -11.27 -21.68 1.33
C GLN A 361 -11.43 -21.58 2.86
N GLU A 362 -11.79 -20.41 3.37
CA GLU A 362 -11.97 -20.23 4.81
C GLU A 362 -13.37 -20.66 5.27
N LEU A 363 -13.41 -21.82 5.91
CA LEU A 363 -14.64 -22.47 6.38
C LEU A 363 -14.94 -22.26 7.87
N GLU A 364 -13.95 -21.83 8.65
CA GLU A 364 -14.05 -21.75 10.12
C GLU A 364 -14.14 -20.31 10.62
N VAL A 365 -13.27 -19.42 10.12
CA VAL A 365 -13.11 -18.08 10.67
C VAL A 365 -14.25 -17.15 10.19
N LYS A 366 -15.01 -16.63 11.16
CA LYS A 366 -15.95 -15.52 10.93
C LYS A 366 -15.21 -14.19 11.04
N GLY A 367 -14.79 -13.65 9.90
CA GLY A 367 -14.15 -12.33 9.83
C GLY A 367 -15.12 -11.18 10.07
N ASP A 368 -14.63 -9.94 9.92
CA ASP A 368 -15.40 -8.71 10.18
C ASP A 368 -16.73 -8.59 9.42
N TRP A 369 -16.89 -9.31 8.30
CA TRP A 369 -18.15 -9.38 7.56
C TRP A 369 -19.29 -9.94 8.43
N ALA A 370 -18.99 -10.76 9.42
CA ALA A 370 -19.95 -11.36 10.34
C ALA A 370 -20.66 -10.32 11.22
N VAL A 371 -20.07 -9.13 11.42
CA VAL A 371 -20.76 -8.01 12.10
C VAL A 371 -22.08 -7.66 11.40
N LYS A 372 -22.13 -7.78 10.07
CA LYS A 372 -23.35 -7.51 9.28
C LYS A 372 -24.15 -8.77 8.96
N ARG A 373 -23.52 -9.94 9.03
CA ARG A 373 -24.08 -11.25 8.65
C ARG A 373 -23.62 -12.32 9.66
N PRO A 374 -24.08 -12.27 10.92
CA PRO A 374 -23.54 -13.11 11.99
C PRO A 374 -23.82 -14.60 11.77
N ASP A 375 -24.96 -14.93 11.15
CA ASP A 375 -25.40 -16.31 10.93
C ASP A 375 -24.93 -16.88 9.58
N LEU A 376 -24.26 -16.08 8.74
CA LEU A 376 -23.74 -16.56 7.46
C LEU A 376 -22.55 -17.50 7.73
N ARG A 377 -22.57 -18.67 7.08
CA ARG A 377 -21.47 -19.64 7.14
C ARG A 377 -20.24 -19.09 6.40
N PRO A 378 -19.02 -19.17 6.97
CA PRO A 378 -17.80 -18.87 6.23
C PRO A 378 -17.64 -19.76 4.99
N GLY A 379 -16.95 -19.22 3.99
CA GLY A 379 -16.59 -19.95 2.76
C GLY A 379 -16.02 -19.05 1.68
N GLY A 380 -15.39 -17.95 2.11
CA GLY A 380 -14.78 -16.97 1.21
C GLY A 380 -13.40 -17.36 0.75
#